data_AF-A0A954T928-F1
#
_entry.id   AF-A0A954T928-F1
#
_cell.length_a   1.000
_cell.length_b   1.000
_cell.length_c   1.000
_cell.angle_alpha   90.00
_cell.angle_beta   90.00
_cell.angle_gamma   90.00
#
_symmetry.space_group_name_H-M   'P 1'
#
loop_
_entity.id
_entity.type
_entity.pdbx_description
1 polymer ?
#
loop_
_entity_poly.entity_id
_entity_poly.type
_entity_poly.pdbx_seq_one_letter_code
_entity_poly.pdbx_strand_id
1 'polypeptide(L)'
;CLGDIIGYGPNPRECIDRVMKVDFCLLGNHDQGALFDPEGFNSGAERAIFWTRKMLEAGDARGNEARWEFLGELPRMRREPDLLFVHGSARNPLNEYVFPEDIYNQRKMERIFGLVDRYCFQGHTHIPGVFTEELNFLAPEEIDFRYTPGDQKLLINVGSVGQPRNGDSRSSYVILEMNDEADENGSRSPYSIEFHRVEYDLEQTAAKIYDIPDLDNFLGDRLRDGR
;
A
#
# COMPACT_ATOMS: atom_id res chain seq x y z
N CYS A 1 -3.58 6.36 4.75
CA CYS A 1 -3.37 4.91 4.50
C CYS A 1 -3.88 4.57 3.10
N LEU A 2 -3.16 3.76 2.31
CA LEU A 2 -3.53 3.45 0.91
C LEU A 2 -4.28 2.11 0.75
N GLY A 3 -4.91 1.60 1.80
CA GLY A 3 -5.69 0.35 1.78
C GLY A 3 -4.90 -0.90 2.10
N ASP A 4 -5.57 -2.05 2.00
CA ASP A 4 -5.14 -3.36 2.49
C ASP A 4 -4.74 -3.31 3.97
N ILE A 5 -5.68 -2.83 4.78
CA ILE A 5 -5.54 -2.81 6.24
C ILE A 5 -5.49 -4.24 6.79
N ILE A 6 -6.20 -5.16 6.12
CA ILE A 6 -6.39 -6.56 6.51
C ILE A 6 -6.02 -7.51 5.36
N GLY A 7 -5.99 -8.83 5.63
CA GLY A 7 -5.94 -9.85 4.59
C GLY A 7 -4.92 -10.97 4.79
N TYR A 8 -3.74 -10.68 5.36
CA TYR A 8 -2.69 -11.69 5.60
C TYR A 8 -2.26 -11.78 7.07
N GLY A 9 -2.29 -10.66 7.77
CA GLY A 9 -1.75 -10.54 9.12
C GLY A 9 -2.68 -11.10 10.21
N PRO A 10 -2.13 -11.44 11.39
CA PRO A 10 -2.86 -12.11 12.46
C PRO A 10 -3.70 -11.17 13.35
N ASN A 11 -3.60 -9.85 13.16
CA ASN A 11 -4.23 -8.83 14.02
C ASN A 11 -5.16 -7.88 13.23
N PRO A 12 -6.18 -8.38 12.49
CA PRO A 12 -7.00 -7.53 11.63
C PRO A 12 -7.82 -6.48 12.39
N ARG A 13 -8.36 -6.83 13.57
CA ARG A 13 -9.18 -5.91 14.37
C ARG A 13 -8.34 -4.74 14.87
N GLU A 14 -7.15 -5.02 15.39
CA GLU A 14 -6.24 -4.02 15.94
C GLU A 14 -5.69 -3.10 14.84
N CYS A 15 -5.43 -3.64 13.64
CA CYS A 15 -5.06 -2.82 12.48
C CYS A 15 -6.20 -1.85 12.10
N ILE A 16 -7.44 -2.34 12.00
CA ILE A 16 -8.60 -1.48 11.72
C ILE A 16 -8.76 -0.41 12.81
N ASP A 17 -8.74 -0.79 14.08
CA ASP A 17 -8.90 0.13 15.22
C ASP A 17 -7.84 1.24 15.25
N ARG A 18 -6.64 0.96 14.74
CA ARG A 18 -5.57 1.96 14.58
C ARG A 18 -5.83 2.87 13.39
N VAL A 19 -6.19 2.30 12.24
CA VAL A 19 -6.42 3.07 11.01
C VAL A 19 -7.69 3.92 11.11
N MET A 20 -8.70 3.53 11.87
CA MET A 20 -9.89 4.37 12.17
C MET A 20 -9.55 5.73 12.81
N LYS A 21 -8.33 5.90 13.35
CA LYS A 21 -7.88 7.12 14.03
C LYS A 21 -7.09 8.06 13.13
N VAL A 22 -6.82 7.68 11.88
CA VAL A 22 -6.06 8.51 10.93
C VAL A 22 -7.01 9.34 10.08
N ASP A 23 -6.53 10.46 9.55
CA ASP A 23 -7.37 11.41 8.80
C ASP A 23 -7.99 10.81 7.53
N PHE A 24 -7.31 9.84 6.90
CA PHE A 24 -7.89 9.09 5.77
C PHE A 24 -7.27 7.72 5.52
N CYS A 25 -8.13 6.83 5.02
CA CYS A 25 -7.76 5.56 4.46
C CYS A 25 -8.50 5.31 3.15
N LEU A 26 -7.85 4.61 2.21
CA LEU A 26 -8.49 4.11 1.00
C LEU A 26 -8.88 2.63 1.18
N LEU A 27 -9.82 2.17 0.35
CA LEU A 27 -10.18 0.77 0.23
C LEU A 27 -9.13 0.03 -0.61
N GLY A 28 -8.49 -1.00 -0.05
CA GLY A 28 -7.68 -1.95 -0.80
C GLY A 28 -8.48 -3.14 -1.32
N ASN A 29 -7.85 -4.00 -2.13
CA ASN A 29 -8.54 -5.17 -2.67
C ASN A 29 -8.80 -6.22 -1.58
N HIS A 30 -7.94 -6.37 -0.58
CA HIS A 30 -8.20 -7.24 0.58
C HIS A 30 -9.31 -6.70 1.46
N ASP A 31 -9.36 -5.38 1.69
CA ASP A 31 -10.47 -4.76 2.43
C ASP A 31 -11.80 -5.00 1.70
N GLN A 32 -11.81 -4.80 0.38
CA GLN A 32 -12.97 -5.11 -0.47
C GLN A 32 -13.32 -6.60 -0.43
N GLY A 33 -12.32 -7.47 -0.49
CA GLY A 33 -12.49 -8.92 -0.39
C GLY A 33 -12.91 -9.40 1.00
N ALA A 34 -12.91 -8.56 2.03
CA ALA A 34 -13.60 -8.88 3.29
C ALA A 34 -15.09 -8.54 3.22
N LEU A 35 -15.44 -7.42 2.58
CA LEU A 35 -16.82 -6.94 2.44
C LEU A 35 -17.65 -7.74 1.41
N PHE A 36 -17.00 -8.18 0.34
CA PHE A 36 -17.57 -8.89 -0.80
C PHE A 36 -16.70 -10.09 -1.16
N ASP A 37 -17.05 -10.86 -2.18
CA ASP A 37 -16.25 -12.04 -2.58
C ASP A 37 -14.83 -11.68 -3.07
N PRO A 38 -13.81 -12.51 -2.73
CA PRO A 38 -12.42 -12.22 -3.02
C PRO A 38 -12.05 -12.62 -4.45
N GLU A 39 -12.73 -12.03 -5.44
CA GLU A 39 -12.54 -12.35 -6.84
C GLU A 39 -11.09 -12.11 -7.29
N GLY A 40 -10.48 -13.10 -7.96
CA GLY A 40 -9.12 -13.02 -8.47
C GLY A 40 -8.02 -13.30 -7.43
N PHE A 41 -8.38 -13.67 -6.20
CA PHE A 41 -7.40 -14.01 -5.18
C PHE A 41 -6.78 -15.38 -5.45
N ASN A 42 -5.51 -15.55 -5.09
CA ASN A 42 -4.94 -16.89 -4.99
C ASN A 42 -5.50 -17.62 -3.75
N SER A 43 -5.37 -18.94 -3.71
CA SER A 43 -5.93 -19.78 -2.63
C SER A 43 -5.39 -19.44 -1.22
N GLY A 44 -4.18 -18.89 -1.13
CA GLY A 44 -3.62 -18.41 0.15
C GLY A 44 -4.32 -17.14 0.63
N ALA A 45 -4.43 -16.15 -0.25
CA ALA A 45 -5.11 -14.88 0.02
C ALA A 45 -6.61 -15.07 0.30
N GLU A 46 -7.27 -15.96 -0.45
CA GLU A 46 -8.69 -16.29 -0.26
C GLU A 46 -8.94 -16.92 1.12
N ARG A 47 -8.14 -17.92 1.53
CA ARG A 47 -8.27 -18.51 2.87
C ARG A 47 -8.06 -17.48 3.97
N ALA A 48 -7.03 -16.65 3.83
CA ALA A 48 -6.69 -15.65 4.82
C ALA A 48 -7.76 -14.57 4.96
N ILE A 49 -8.42 -14.16 3.87
CA ILE A 49 -9.52 -13.20 3.95
C ILE A 49 -10.79 -13.82 4.52
N PHE A 50 -11.11 -15.08 4.22
CA PHE A 50 -12.23 -15.77 4.89
C PHE A 50 -12.01 -15.91 6.39
N TRP A 51 -10.79 -16.24 6.83
CA TRP A 51 -10.45 -16.23 8.25
C TRP A 51 -10.59 -14.82 8.86
N THR A 52 -10.11 -13.81 8.15
CA THR A 52 -10.25 -12.41 8.57
C THR A 52 -11.72 -12.02 8.77
N ARG A 53 -12.63 -12.41 7.86
CA ARG A 53 -14.08 -12.14 8.03
C ARG A 53 -14.63 -12.79 9.30
N LYS A 54 -14.31 -14.07 9.55
CA LYS A 54 -14.71 -14.76 10.79
C LYS A 54 -14.23 -13.99 12.03
N MET A 55 -13.02 -13.44 11.98
CA MET A 55 -12.51 -12.58 13.06
C MET A 55 -13.30 -11.28 13.18
N LEU A 56 -13.68 -10.62 12.08
CA LEU A 56 -14.49 -9.39 12.16
C LEU A 56 -15.94 -9.64 12.60
N GLU A 57 -16.43 -10.88 12.52
CA GLU A 57 -17.79 -11.25 12.94
C GLU A 57 -17.85 -11.79 14.38
N ALA A 58 -16.77 -12.43 14.85
CA ALA A 58 -16.71 -12.99 16.20
C ALA A 58 -16.49 -11.91 17.28
N GLY A 59 -16.95 -12.16 18.51
CA GLY A 59 -16.66 -11.31 19.66
C GLY A 59 -17.68 -10.19 19.91
N ASP A 60 -17.20 -9.01 20.30
CA ASP A 60 -18.04 -7.87 20.69
C ASP A 60 -18.80 -7.28 19.49
N ALA A 61 -20.13 -7.37 19.52
CA ALA A 61 -20.99 -6.94 18.43
C ALA A 61 -20.83 -5.45 18.08
N ARG A 62 -20.65 -4.57 19.09
CA ARG A 62 -20.51 -3.12 18.83
C ARG A 62 -19.20 -2.78 18.15
N GLY A 63 -18.08 -3.35 18.63
CA GLY A 63 -16.79 -3.19 17.97
C GLY A 63 -16.79 -3.75 16.56
N ASN A 64 -17.52 -4.83 16.30
CA ASN A 64 -17.62 -5.42 14.97
C ASN A 64 -18.41 -4.53 14.00
N GLU A 65 -19.56 -4.00 14.43
CA GLU A 65 -20.37 -3.07 13.64
C GLU A 65 -19.56 -1.84 13.22
N ALA A 66 -18.85 -1.21 14.16
CA ALA A 66 -18.03 -0.04 13.86
C ALA A 66 -16.90 -0.31 12.85
N ARG A 67 -16.28 -1.51 12.91
CA ARG A 67 -15.23 -1.91 11.95
C ARG A 67 -15.80 -2.17 10.56
N TRP A 68 -16.97 -2.81 10.47
CA TRP A 68 -17.64 -3.07 9.20
C TRP A 68 -18.16 -1.79 8.55
N GLU A 69 -18.75 -0.89 9.33
CA GLU A 69 -19.16 0.44 8.87
C GLU A 69 -17.95 1.20 8.33
N PHE A 70 -16.86 1.26 9.10
CA PHE A 70 -15.63 1.91 8.66
C PHE A 70 -15.09 1.34 7.34
N LEU A 71 -14.97 0.02 7.20
CA LEU A 71 -14.50 -0.61 5.95
C LEU A 71 -15.45 -0.32 4.79
N GLY A 72 -16.76 -0.34 5.03
CA GLY A 72 -17.80 -0.11 4.01
C GLY A 72 -17.84 1.32 3.48
N GLU A 73 -17.32 2.29 4.22
CA GLU A 73 -17.27 3.71 3.84
C GLU A 73 -15.95 4.12 3.16
N LEU A 74 -14.95 3.24 3.11
CA LEU A 74 -13.64 3.59 2.56
C LEU A 74 -13.71 3.98 1.07
N PRO A 75 -13.23 5.18 0.69
CA PRO A 75 -13.20 5.60 -0.71
C PRO A 75 -12.15 4.81 -1.50
N ARG A 76 -12.38 4.64 -2.81
CA ARG A 76 -11.45 3.95 -3.71
C ARG A 76 -10.26 4.80 -4.14
N MET A 77 -10.40 6.12 -4.10
CA MET A 77 -9.35 7.09 -4.44
C MET A 77 -9.57 8.38 -3.66
N ARG A 78 -8.50 9.15 -3.48
CA ARG A 78 -8.56 10.52 -2.98
C ARG A 78 -7.78 11.42 -3.93
N ARG A 79 -8.36 12.56 -4.29
CA ARG A 79 -7.73 13.59 -5.11
C ARG A 79 -7.55 14.84 -4.26
N GLU A 80 -6.37 15.43 -4.36
CA GLU A 80 -6.02 16.74 -3.83
C GLU A 80 -5.33 17.54 -4.95
N PRO A 81 -5.09 18.85 -4.78
CA PRO A 81 -4.33 19.61 -5.78
C PRO A 81 -2.98 18.92 -6.05
N ASP A 82 -2.72 18.62 -7.32
CA ASP A 82 -1.53 17.91 -7.84
C ASP A 82 -1.31 16.47 -7.35
N LEU A 83 -2.13 15.96 -6.41
CA LEU A 83 -1.95 14.65 -5.79
C LEU A 83 -3.13 13.71 -6.06
N LEU A 84 -2.82 12.47 -6.44
CA LEU A 84 -3.77 11.37 -6.53
C LEU A 84 -3.32 10.22 -5.63
N PHE A 85 -4.20 9.74 -4.77
CA PHE A 85 -3.97 8.58 -3.92
C PHE A 85 -4.88 7.43 -4.35
N VAL A 86 -4.31 6.26 -4.60
CA VAL A 86 -4.99 5.02 -4.98
C VAL A 86 -4.35 3.82 -4.29
N HIS A 87 -5.04 2.68 -4.25
CA HIS A 87 -4.44 1.44 -3.77
C HIS A 87 -3.61 0.76 -4.88
N GLY A 88 -4.24 0.49 -6.03
CA GLY A 88 -3.66 -0.14 -7.22
C GLY A 88 -2.98 0.86 -8.18
N SER A 89 -3.73 1.38 -9.16
CA SER A 89 -3.22 2.37 -10.14
C SER A 89 -4.24 3.47 -10.44
N ALA A 90 -3.81 4.59 -11.04
CA ALA A 90 -4.72 5.66 -11.49
C ALA A 90 -5.80 5.17 -12.48
N ARG A 91 -5.53 4.08 -13.22
CA ARG A 91 -6.42 3.48 -14.21
C ARG A 91 -7.41 2.50 -13.59
N ASN A 92 -6.95 1.71 -12.63
CA ASN A 92 -7.77 0.79 -11.86
C ASN A 92 -7.36 0.91 -10.37
N PRO A 93 -8.06 1.76 -9.60
CA PRO A 93 -7.64 2.16 -8.25
C PRO A 93 -7.52 1.04 -7.23
N LEU A 94 -8.09 -0.15 -7.49
CA LEU A 94 -8.06 -1.27 -6.55
C LEU A 94 -7.18 -2.44 -7.01
N ASN A 95 -7.32 -2.91 -8.24
CA ASN A 95 -6.84 -4.27 -8.58
C ASN A 95 -5.65 -4.29 -9.55
N GLU A 96 -5.22 -3.14 -10.08
CA GLU A 96 -4.09 -3.12 -11.01
C GLU A 96 -2.77 -2.98 -10.25
N TYR A 97 -1.92 -4.00 -10.37
CA TYR A 97 -0.52 -3.93 -10.00
C TYR A 97 0.27 -3.07 -11.00
N VAL A 98 1.20 -2.27 -10.50
CA VAL A 98 2.22 -1.55 -11.29
C VAL A 98 3.59 -1.96 -10.76
N PHE A 99 4.14 -3.04 -11.31
CA PHE A 99 5.42 -3.62 -10.91
C PHE A 99 6.59 -2.84 -11.50
N PRO A 100 7.80 -2.90 -10.90
CA PRO A 100 9.00 -2.28 -11.47
C PRO A 100 9.23 -2.64 -12.94
N GLU A 101 8.96 -3.88 -13.35
CA GLU A 101 9.16 -4.36 -14.71
C GLU A 101 8.15 -3.79 -15.72
N ASP A 102 7.07 -3.15 -15.27
CA ASP A 102 6.10 -2.49 -16.14
C ASP A 102 6.69 -1.29 -16.90
N ILE A 103 7.88 -0.80 -16.51
CA ILE A 103 8.63 0.19 -17.31
C ILE A 103 8.89 -0.28 -18.74
N TYR A 104 8.98 -1.60 -18.98
CA TYR A 104 9.12 -2.16 -20.32
C TYR A 104 7.78 -2.25 -21.09
N ASN A 105 6.65 -2.02 -20.40
CA ASN A 105 5.31 -2.01 -20.97
C ASN A 105 4.83 -0.57 -21.21
N GLN A 106 5.42 0.07 -22.22
CA GLN A 106 5.18 1.49 -22.56
C GLN A 106 3.69 1.84 -22.64
N ARG A 107 2.89 1.01 -23.33
CA ARG A 107 1.44 1.23 -23.47
C ARG A 107 0.68 1.26 -22.15
N LYS A 108 1.11 0.46 -21.17
CA LYS A 108 0.50 0.45 -19.83
C LYS A 108 0.87 1.73 -19.09
N MET A 109 2.16 2.05 -19.06
CA MET A 109 2.68 3.24 -18.34
C MET A 109 2.12 4.54 -18.91
N GLU A 110 2.11 4.72 -20.24
CA GLU A 110 1.53 5.90 -20.90
C GLU A 110 0.06 6.11 -20.51
N ARG A 111 -0.74 5.03 -20.43
CA ARG A 111 -2.15 5.10 -20.03
C ARG A 111 -2.31 5.49 -18.56
N ILE A 112 -1.43 5.01 -17.68
CA ILE A 112 -1.50 5.34 -16.25
C ILE A 112 -1.07 6.79 -16.04
N PHE A 113 0.08 7.21 -16.59
CA PHE A 113 0.55 8.60 -16.52
C PHE A 113 -0.42 9.61 -17.16
N GLY A 114 -1.13 9.20 -18.22
CA GLY A 114 -2.17 10.02 -18.86
C GLY A 114 -3.37 10.36 -17.96
N LEU A 115 -3.56 9.63 -16.85
CA LEU A 115 -4.65 9.84 -15.88
C LEU A 115 -4.20 10.57 -14.59
N VAL A 116 -2.91 10.90 -14.52
CA VAL A 116 -2.29 11.59 -13.38
C VAL A 116 -2.02 13.02 -13.78
N ASP A 117 -2.35 13.97 -12.90
CA ASP A 117 -2.09 15.39 -13.13
C ASP A 117 -0.61 15.69 -12.87
N ARG A 118 -0.12 15.37 -11.67
CA ARG A 118 1.30 15.52 -11.30
C ARG A 118 1.86 14.31 -10.55
N TYR A 119 1.39 14.04 -9.34
CA TYR A 119 1.93 12.96 -8.51
C TYR A 119 0.84 11.97 -8.10
N CYS A 120 1.12 10.68 -8.27
CA CYS A 120 0.21 9.61 -7.85
C CYS A 120 0.88 8.69 -6.83
N PHE A 121 0.32 8.60 -5.64
CA PHE A 121 0.74 7.67 -4.60
C PHE A 121 -0.10 6.40 -4.67
N GLN A 122 0.58 5.26 -4.71
CA GLN A 122 -0.01 3.93 -4.87
C GLN A 122 0.66 2.90 -3.96
N GLY A 123 0.03 1.73 -3.83
CA GLY A 123 0.52 0.61 -3.03
C GLY A 123 0.42 -0.70 -3.80
N HIS A 124 -0.27 -1.69 -3.22
CA HIS A 124 -0.66 -2.98 -3.79
C HIS A 124 0.47 -3.96 -4.16
N THR A 125 1.54 -3.52 -4.83
CA THR A 125 2.69 -4.39 -5.16
C THR A 125 3.56 -4.73 -3.95
N HIS A 126 3.53 -3.87 -2.93
CA HIS A 126 4.40 -3.92 -1.74
C HIS A 126 5.89 -3.69 -2.05
N ILE A 127 6.19 -3.08 -3.19
CA ILE A 127 7.55 -2.75 -3.64
C ILE A 127 7.64 -1.23 -3.76
N PRO A 128 8.36 -0.54 -2.84
CA PRO A 128 8.45 0.91 -2.87
C PRO A 128 9.36 1.39 -4.00
N GLY A 129 9.10 2.59 -4.50
CA GLY A 129 9.93 3.26 -5.50
C GLY A 129 9.17 4.32 -6.29
N VAL A 130 9.87 4.95 -7.22
CA VAL A 130 9.35 6.05 -8.05
C VAL A 130 9.42 5.67 -9.52
N PHE A 131 8.28 5.72 -10.21
CA PHE A 131 8.21 5.63 -11.66
C PHE A 131 8.22 7.05 -12.27
N THR A 132 9.01 7.25 -13.33
CA THR A 132 9.06 8.52 -14.07
C THR A 132 8.45 8.41 -15.48
N GLU A 133 8.10 9.54 -16.10
CA GLU A 133 7.53 9.56 -17.46
C GLU A 133 8.49 9.01 -18.51
N GLU A 134 9.80 9.05 -18.25
CA GLU A 134 10.87 8.47 -19.07
C GLU A 134 10.97 6.94 -18.94
N LEU A 135 10.02 6.31 -18.25
CA LEU A 135 9.95 4.86 -18.04
C LEU A 135 11.16 4.33 -17.26
N ASN A 136 11.55 5.05 -16.20
CA ASN A 136 12.48 4.55 -15.20
C ASN A 136 11.72 4.11 -13.96
N PHE A 137 12.29 3.16 -13.22
CA PHE A 137 11.91 2.84 -11.86
C PHE A 137 13.11 3.09 -10.96
N LEU A 138 12.93 3.93 -9.96
CA LEU A 138 13.95 4.29 -8.98
C LEU A 138 13.59 3.64 -7.64
N ALA A 139 14.32 2.60 -7.26
CA ALA A 139 14.19 1.98 -5.94
C ALA A 139 14.72 2.95 -4.86
N PRO A 140 14.21 2.91 -3.62
CA PRO A 140 14.66 3.80 -2.55
C PRO A 140 16.18 3.80 -2.35
N GLU A 141 16.82 2.65 -2.50
CA GLU A 141 18.26 2.48 -2.34
C GLU A 141 19.08 3.19 -3.44
N GLU A 142 18.49 3.45 -4.61
CA GLU A 142 19.15 4.13 -5.74
C GLU A 142 19.12 5.66 -5.63
N ILE A 143 18.25 6.18 -4.76
CA ILE A 143 18.01 7.61 -4.54
C ILE A 143 18.28 8.01 -3.09
N ASP A 144 19.08 7.23 -2.34
CA ASP A 144 19.40 7.47 -0.94
C ASP A 144 18.15 7.75 -0.07
N PHE A 145 17.06 7.04 -0.37
CA PHE A 145 15.75 7.14 0.30
C PHE A 145 15.06 8.52 0.21
N ARG A 146 15.55 9.45 -0.61
CA ARG A 146 14.95 10.78 -0.77
C ARG A 146 14.81 11.16 -2.25
N TYR A 147 13.64 11.66 -2.62
CA TYR A 147 13.36 12.15 -3.97
C TYR A 147 12.73 13.53 -3.92
N THR A 148 13.25 14.46 -4.73
CA THR A 148 12.66 15.79 -4.92
C THR A 148 12.03 15.84 -6.31
N PRO A 149 10.68 15.80 -6.41
CA PRO A 149 9.98 15.86 -7.69
C PRO A 149 10.31 17.12 -8.49
N GLY A 150 10.57 16.96 -9.79
CA GLY A 150 10.58 18.08 -10.73
C GLY A 150 9.18 18.42 -11.25
N ASP A 151 9.12 19.02 -12.44
CA ASP A 151 7.87 19.31 -13.15
C ASP A 151 7.23 18.11 -13.86
N GLN A 152 7.96 16.99 -13.93
CA GLN A 152 7.48 15.74 -14.50
C GLN A 152 6.42 15.06 -13.63
N LYS A 153 5.60 14.21 -14.24
CA LYS A 153 4.67 13.35 -13.50
C LYS A 153 5.40 12.19 -12.85
N LEU A 154 4.87 11.74 -11.72
CA LEU A 154 5.43 10.59 -10.98
C LEU A 154 4.33 9.64 -10.52
N LEU A 155 4.66 8.35 -10.53
CA LEU A 155 3.92 7.33 -9.75
C LEU A 155 4.83 6.87 -8.62
N ILE A 156 4.37 6.98 -7.38
CA ILE A 156 5.14 6.69 -6.18
C ILE A 156 4.50 5.50 -5.48
N ASN A 157 5.19 4.37 -5.46
CA ASN A 157 4.76 3.23 -4.66
C ASN A 157 5.32 3.37 -3.25
N VAL A 158 4.45 3.36 -2.23
CA VAL A 158 4.88 3.57 -0.84
C VAL A 158 5.45 2.29 -0.18
N GLY A 159 5.38 1.16 -0.88
CA GLY A 159 5.76 -0.15 -0.36
C GLY A 159 4.67 -0.77 0.52
N SER A 160 5.07 -1.51 1.55
CA SER A 160 4.14 -2.14 2.49
C SER A 160 4.65 -2.04 3.91
N VAL A 161 3.74 -1.73 4.84
CA VAL A 161 4.01 -1.74 6.28
C VAL A 161 4.07 -3.18 6.81
N GLY A 162 3.16 -4.05 6.35
CA GLY A 162 2.92 -5.35 6.96
C GLY A 162 3.50 -6.56 6.21
N GLN A 163 3.78 -6.43 4.91
CA GLN A 163 4.33 -7.53 4.10
C GLN A 163 5.15 -6.99 2.90
N PRO A 164 6.31 -6.37 3.11
CA PRO A 164 7.20 -5.93 2.02
C PRO A 164 7.54 -7.08 1.05
N ARG A 165 7.73 -6.78 -0.24
CA ARG A 165 7.99 -7.79 -1.30
C ARG A 165 9.25 -7.52 -2.13
N ASN A 166 10.15 -6.69 -1.63
CA ASN A 166 11.34 -6.24 -2.35
C ASN A 166 12.66 -6.84 -1.81
N GLY A 167 12.60 -7.91 -1.02
CA GLY A 167 13.77 -8.55 -0.41
C GLY A 167 14.28 -7.89 0.88
N ASP A 168 13.61 -6.83 1.35
CA ASP A 168 13.87 -6.17 2.63
C ASP A 168 12.67 -6.41 3.55
N SER A 169 12.90 -7.03 4.70
CA SER A 169 11.84 -7.39 5.66
C SER A 169 11.33 -6.21 6.47
N ARG A 170 11.99 -5.04 6.44
CA ARG A 170 11.58 -3.86 7.22
C ARG A 170 10.30 -3.24 6.65
N SER A 171 9.41 -2.81 7.55
CA SER A 171 8.20 -2.05 7.20
C SER A 171 8.56 -0.81 6.37
N SER A 172 7.79 -0.53 5.33
CA SER A 172 7.97 0.63 4.43
C SER A 172 6.83 1.63 4.56
N TYR A 173 7.17 2.91 4.65
CA TYR A 173 6.23 4.02 4.46
C TYR A 173 6.93 5.23 3.82
N VAL A 174 6.14 6.23 3.42
CA VAL A 174 6.64 7.46 2.82
C VAL A 174 6.21 8.68 3.63
N ILE A 175 7.12 9.64 3.81
CA ILE A 175 6.79 11.00 4.23
C ILE A 175 6.77 11.88 2.98
N LEU A 176 5.66 12.59 2.79
CA LEU A 176 5.54 13.66 1.81
C LEU A 176 5.62 14.98 2.58
N GLU A 177 6.70 15.71 2.43
CA GLU A 177 6.91 17.01 3.06
C GLU A 177 6.62 18.12 2.04
N MET A 178 5.89 19.16 2.47
CA MET A 178 5.61 20.33 1.64
C MET A 178 6.73 21.34 1.79
N ASN A 179 7.25 21.83 0.66
CA ASN A 179 8.31 22.82 0.60
C ASN A 179 7.77 24.11 -0.01
N ASP A 180 7.85 25.21 0.74
CA ASP A 180 7.49 26.55 0.25
C ASP A 180 8.68 27.30 -0.35
N GLU A 181 9.89 26.74 -0.21
CA GLU A 181 11.15 27.37 -0.66
C GLU A 181 11.54 26.89 -2.06
N ALA A 182 12.09 27.80 -2.86
CA ALA A 182 12.71 27.42 -4.12
C ALA A 182 14.06 26.74 -3.83
N ASP A 183 14.40 25.72 -4.60
CA ASP A 183 15.72 25.09 -4.54
C ASP A 183 16.83 26.06 -4.99
N GLU A 184 18.09 25.65 -4.82
CA GLU A 184 19.28 26.46 -5.16
C GLU A 184 19.32 26.91 -6.63
N ASN A 185 18.56 26.25 -7.51
CA ASN A 185 18.45 26.56 -8.94
C ASN A 185 17.21 27.40 -9.28
N GLY A 186 16.43 27.82 -8.26
CA GLY A 186 15.20 28.59 -8.42
C GLY A 186 13.99 27.75 -8.85
N SER A 187 14.11 26.42 -8.87
CA SER A 187 13.00 25.50 -9.12
C SER A 187 12.20 25.33 -7.84
N ARG A 188 10.88 25.50 -7.92
CA ARG A 188 9.97 25.26 -6.80
C ARG A 188 9.43 23.85 -6.94
N SER A 189 10.11 22.88 -6.34
CA SER A 189 9.46 21.62 -6.04
C SER A 189 8.61 21.80 -4.79
N PRO A 190 7.27 21.74 -4.88
CA PRO A 190 6.41 21.94 -3.71
C PRO A 190 6.50 20.78 -2.72
N TYR A 191 7.23 19.70 -3.04
CA TYR A 191 7.27 18.51 -2.22
C TYR A 191 8.67 17.88 -2.14
N SER A 192 8.96 17.19 -1.06
CA SER A 192 10.02 16.18 -0.94
C SER A 192 9.42 14.86 -0.49
N ILE A 193 9.96 13.77 -1.03
CA ILE A 193 9.48 12.41 -0.79
C ILE A 193 10.59 11.64 -0.07
N GLU A 194 10.29 11.12 1.12
CA GLU A 194 11.25 10.35 1.91
C GLU A 194 10.70 8.95 2.19
N PHE A 195 11.47 7.93 1.80
CA PHE A 195 11.16 6.54 2.05
C PHE A 195 11.75 6.12 3.39
N HIS A 196 10.92 5.57 4.26
CA HIS A 196 11.34 5.11 5.58
C HIS A 196 11.22 3.61 5.69
N ARG A 197 12.25 3.01 6.28
CA ARG A 197 12.27 1.60 6.66
C ARG A 197 12.33 1.48 8.18
N VAL A 198 11.46 0.66 8.75
CA VAL A 198 11.37 0.46 10.20
C VAL A 198 11.44 -1.01 10.53
N GLU A 199 12.39 -1.36 11.40
CA GLU A 199 12.48 -2.69 11.99
C GLU A 199 11.31 -2.92 12.94
N TYR A 200 10.79 -4.14 12.94
CA TYR A 200 9.74 -4.58 13.85
C TYR A 200 9.99 -6.04 14.25
N ASP A 201 9.28 -6.50 15.28
CA ASP A 201 9.36 -7.89 15.72
C ASP A 201 8.60 -8.80 14.73
N LEU A 202 9.28 -9.14 13.64
CA LEU A 202 8.73 -10.00 12.59
C LEU A 202 8.55 -11.44 13.09
N GLU A 203 9.39 -11.90 14.01
CA GLU A 203 9.30 -13.26 14.56
C GLU A 203 8.05 -13.43 15.41
N GLN A 204 7.70 -12.42 16.22
CA GLN A 204 6.43 -12.41 16.94
C GLN A 204 5.23 -12.41 15.99
N THR A 205 5.31 -11.69 14.88
CA THR A 205 4.23 -11.67 13.87
C THR A 205 4.11 -13.01 13.16
N ALA A 206 5.22 -13.62 12.75
CA ALA A 206 5.25 -14.94 12.13
C ALA A 206 4.72 -16.02 13.08
N ALA A 207 5.14 -16.01 14.35
CA ALA A 207 4.65 -16.95 15.36
C ALA A 207 3.12 -16.91 15.50
N LYS A 208 2.53 -15.71 15.57
CA LYS A 208 1.08 -15.54 15.59
C LYS A 208 0.40 -16.10 14.34
N ILE A 209 1.01 -15.95 13.16
CA ILE A 209 0.49 -16.52 11.91
C ILE A 209 0.49 -18.05 11.99
N TYR A 210 1.58 -18.66 12.47
CA TYR A 210 1.70 -20.12 12.59
C TYR A 210 0.69 -20.73 13.58
N ASP A 211 0.29 -19.97 14.60
CA ASP A 211 -0.70 -20.39 15.59
C ASP A 211 -2.14 -20.36 15.05
N ILE A 212 -2.37 -19.85 13.83
CA ILE A 212 -3.69 -19.73 13.20
C ILE A 212 -3.83 -20.77 12.07
N PRO A 213 -4.58 -21.87 12.25
CA PRO A 213 -4.65 -22.96 11.27
C PRO A 213 -5.20 -22.58 9.88
N ASP A 214 -6.05 -21.54 9.81
CA ASP A 214 -6.60 -21.07 8.54
C ASP A 214 -5.61 -20.19 7.75
N LEU A 215 -4.54 -19.69 8.38
CA LEU A 215 -3.48 -18.93 7.71
C LEU A 215 -2.39 -19.89 7.23
N ASP A 216 -1.94 -19.69 6.00
CA ASP A 216 -0.83 -20.48 5.46
C ASP A 216 0.48 -20.05 6.13
N ASN A 217 1.28 -21.01 6.62
CA ASN A 217 2.60 -20.73 7.20
C ASN A 217 3.50 -19.94 6.25
N PHE A 218 3.31 -20.10 4.94
CA PHE A 218 4.00 -19.29 3.93
C PHE A 218 3.84 -17.78 4.17
N LEU A 219 2.72 -17.32 4.73
CA LEU A 219 2.49 -15.92 5.07
C LEU A 219 3.41 -15.41 6.18
N GLY A 220 3.79 -16.26 7.13
CA GLY A 220 4.79 -15.96 8.15
C GLY A 220 6.21 -16.08 7.63
N ASP A 221 6.48 -17.12 6.83
CA ASP A 221 7.82 -17.38 6.27
C ASP A 221 8.29 -16.23 5.37
N ARG A 222 7.41 -15.74 4.49
CA ARG A 222 7.72 -14.66 3.55
C ARG A 222 8.03 -13.31 4.20
N LEU A 223 7.66 -13.11 5.48
CA LEU A 223 8.04 -11.90 6.22
C LEU A 223 9.56 -11.83 6.41
N ARG A 224 10.23 -12.97 6.65
CA ARG A 224 11.69 -13.02 6.82
C ARG A 224 12.42 -12.66 5.52
N ASP A 225 11.88 -13.12 4.41
CA ASP A 225 12.48 -12.94 3.09
C ASP A 225 12.11 -11.59 2.45
N GLY A 226 11.17 -10.83 3.02
CA GLY A 226 10.61 -9.64 2.38
C GLY A 226 10.02 -9.96 1.01
N ARG A 227 9.22 -11.04 0.93
CA ARG A 227 8.66 -11.59 -0.32
C ARG A 227 7.17 -11.58 -0.35
#